data_AF-A0A816QRE9-F1
#
_entry.id   AF-A0A816QRE9-F1
#
_cell.length_a   1.000
_cell.length_b   1.000
_cell.length_c   1.000
_cell.angle_alpha   90.00
_cell.angle_beta   90.00
_cell.angle_gamma   90.00
#
_symmetry.space_group_name_H-M   'P 1'
#
loop_
_entity.id
_entity.type
_entity.pdbx_description
1 polymer ?
#
loop_
_entity_poly.entity_id
_entity_poly.type
_entity_poly.pdbx_seq_one_letter_code
_entity_poly.pdbx_strand_id
1 'polypeptide(L)'
;HATGNSLSLFLLSASNEKGYVKAKLRVIEQIRSNHLEKQVEGWPNATENGWGFEKFISFADLNDSTKGFLADDAIKFEVEILSFSKTDTL
;
A
#
# COMPACT_ATOMS: atom_id res chain seq x y z
N HIS A 1 20.23 15.32 5.03
CA HIS A 1 19.94 13.96 5.53
C HIS A 1 18.43 13.77 5.59
N ALA A 2 17.89 12.78 4.88
CA ALA A 2 16.48 12.43 5.02
C ALA A 2 16.28 11.68 6.35
N THR A 3 15.24 12.03 7.11
CA THR A 3 14.95 11.51 8.46
C THR A 3 13.88 10.41 8.48
N GLY A 4 13.31 10.06 7.32
CA GLY A 4 12.31 9.00 7.20
C GLY A 4 12.88 7.64 7.62
N ASN A 5 12.05 6.82 8.29
CA ASN A 5 12.45 5.50 8.79
C ASN A 5 11.49 4.38 8.37
N SER A 6 10.56 4.67 7.46
CA SER A 6 9.50 3.78 7.05
C SER A 6 9.16 4.02 5.59
N LEU A 7 8.73 2.97 4.92
CA LEU A 7 8.10 3.05 3.62
C LEU A 7 6.61 3.32 3.82
N SER A 8 6.09 4.31 3.09
CA SER A 8 4.66 4.59 2.98
C SER A 8 4.09 3.92 1.75
N LEU A 9 2.82 3.50 1.81
CA LEU A 9 2.14 2.89 0.67
C LEU A 9 0.70 3.40 0.60
N PHE A 10 0.33 3.96 -0.56
CA PHE A 10 -0.96 4.57 -0.80
C PHE A 10 -1.55 4.12 -2.14
N LEU A 11 -2.87 4.02 -2.20
CA LEU A 11 -3.67 3.78 -3.39
C LEU A 11 -4.27 5.11 -3.86
N LEU A 12 -4.05 5.45 -5.12
CA LEU A 12 -4.56 6.69 -5.73
C LEU A 12 -5.44 6.36 -6.94
N SER A 13 -6.53 7.12 -7.10
CA SER A 13 -7.32 7.12 -8.31
C SER A 13 -6.62 7.95 -9.38
N ALA A 14 -6.28 7.34 -10.52
CA ALA A 14 -5.62 8.05 -11.62
C ALA A 14 -6.50 9.14 -12.25
N SER A 15 -7.83 8.96 -12.22
CA SER A 15 -8.78 9.94 -12.74
C SER A 15 -9.17 11.02 -11.72
N ASN A 16 -8.69 10.92 -10.47
CA ASN A 16 -9.14 11.76 -9.35
C ASN A 16 -10.66 11.73 -9.11
N GLU A 17 -11.36 10.77 -9.70
CA GLU A 17 -12.78 10.61 -9.51
C GLU A 17 -13.06 10.01 -8.13
N LYS A 18 -14.15 10.50 -7.51
CA LYS A 18 -14.63 9.98 -6.24
C LYS A 18 -15.29 8.63 -6.48
N GLY A 19 -14.80 7.60 -5.80
CA GLY A 19 -15.43 6.28 -5.80
C GLY A 19 -15.00 5.49 -4.58
N TYR A 20 -15.90 4.75 -3.95
CA TYR A 20 -15.53 3.91 -2.83
C TYR A 20 -14.52 2.83 -3.27
N VAL A 21 -13.50 2.59 -2.46
CA VAL A 21 -12.60 1.46 -2.62
C VAL A 21 -12.39 0.75 -1.29
N LYS A 22 -12.33 -0.58 -1.34
CA LYS A 22 -11.83 -1.45 -0.28
C LYS A 22 -10.76 -2.32 -0.88
N ALA A 23 -9.56 -2.29 -0.30
CA ALA A 23 -8.42 -3.01 -0.84
C ALA A 23 -7.53 -3.58 0.27
N LYS A 24 -6.82 -4.66 -0.04
CA LYS A 24 -5.68 -5.12 0.75
C LYS A 24 -4.41 -4.64 0.06
N LEU A 25 -3.55 -4.01 0.83
CA LEU A 25 -2.21 -3.61 0.42
C LEU A 25 -1.23 -4.59 1.06
N ARG A 26 -0.27 -5.09 0.28
CA ARG A 26 0.73 -6.06 0.77
C ARG A 26 2.14 -5.65 0.39
N VAL A 27 3.08 -5.89 1.32
CA VAL A 27 4.50 -6.08 0.98
C VAL A 27 4.74 -7.58 0.96
N ILE A 28 5.16 -8.07 -0.20
CA ILE A 28 5.35 -9.49 -0.43
C ILE A 28 6.68 -9.90 0.18
N GLU A 29 6.58 -10.78 1.17
CA GLU A 29 7.70 -11.57 1.64
C GLU A 29 8.06 -12.63 0.59
N GLN A 30 9.33 -12.68 0.19
CA GLN A 30 9.77 -13.35 -1.03
C GLN A 30 10.40 -14.74 -0.81
N ILE A 31 10.45 -15.25 0.42
CA ILE A 31 11.11 -16.53 0.78
C ILE A 31 10.10 -17.60 1.22
N ARG A 32 9.18 -17.29 2.15
CA ARG A 32 8.32 -18.26 2.86
C ARG A 32 6.81 -17.95 2.82
N SER A 33 6.40 -16.91 2.09
CA SER A 33 5.02 -16.42 1.93
C SER A 33 4.38 -15.78 3.17
N ASN A 34 5.18 -15.19 4.08
CA ASN A 34 4.65 -14.45 5.23
C ASN A 34 4.52 -12.94 4.93
N HIS A 35 3.53 -12.57 4.12
CA HIS A 35 3.35 -11.21 3.64
C HIS A 35 2.87 -10.25 4.75
N LEU A 36 3.31 -8.99 4.68
CA LEU A 36 2.74 -7.93 5.51
C LEU A 36 1.52 -7.36 4.79
N GLU A 37 0.33 -7.64 5.31
CA GLU A 37 -0.95 -7.18 4.76
C GLU A 37 -1.59 -6.11 5.66
N LYS A 38 -2.12 -5.06 5.05
CA LYS A 38 -3.01 -4.09 5.71
C LYS A 38 -4.17 -3.74 4.79
N GLN A 39 -5.37 -3.64 5.34
CA GLN A 39 -6.57 -3.27 4.59
C GLN A 39 -6.80 -1.75 4.65
N VAL A 40 -7.22 -1.17 3.54
CA VAL A 40 -7.72 0.20 3.44
C VAL A 40 -9.15 0.20 2.92
N GLU A 41 -9.99 1.11 3.44
CA GLU A 41 -11.33 1.34 2.90
C GLU A 41 -11.72 2.81 3.02
N GLY A 42 -12.49 3.32 2.05
CA GLY A 42 -13.05 4.66 2.12
C GLY A 42 -13.37 5.24 0.74
N TRP A 43 -13.83 6.49 0.76
CA TRP A 43 -14.09 7.30 -0.43
C TRP A 43 -12.89 8.19 -0.68
N PRO A 44 -12.04 7.91 -1.68
CA PRO A 44 -10.86 8.68 -1.92
C PRO A 44 -11.21 10.14 -2.21
N ASN A 45 -10.94 11.00 -1.23
CA ASN A 45 -10.89 12.42 -1.43
C ASN A 45 -9.62 12.72 -2.24
N ALA A 46 -9.80 12.94 -3.53
CA ALA A 46 -8.70 13.18 -4.47
C ALA A 46 -7.83 14.41 -4.14
N THR A 47 -8.22 15.24 -3.18
CA THR A 47 -7.41 16.36 -2.69
C THR A 47 -6.39 16.00 -1.59
N GLU A 48 -6.42 14.78 -1.03
CA GLU A 48 -5.64 14.43 0.19
C GLU A 48 -4.79 13.15 0.06
N ASN A 49 -3.98 13.03 -0.99
CA ASN A 49 -2.85 12.07 -1.09
C ASN A 49 -3.17 10.56 -1.17
N GLY A 50 -4.42 10.16 -1.40
CA GLY A 50 -4.78 8.75 -1.59
C GLY A 50 -5.02 7.98 -0.29
N TRP A 51 -5.25 6.66 -0.41
CA TRP A 51 -5.68 5.79 0.68
C TRP A 51 -4.60 4.79 1.04
N GLY A 52 -4.05 4.90 2.24
CA GLY A 52 -2.86 4.15 2.58
C GLY A 52 -2.36 4.37 3.99
N PHE A 53 -1.08 4.07 4.18
CA PHE A 53 -0.40 4.20 5.45
C PHE A 53 0.89 4.97 5.26
N GLU A 54 1.05 6.08 5.99
CA GLU A 54 2.31 6.83 6.08
C GLU A 54 3.47 5.95 6.58
N LYS A 55 3.17 4.97 7.43
CA LYS A 55 4.13 3.97 7.93
C LYS A 55 3.60 2.57 7.65
N PHE A 56 3.83 2.09 6.44
CA PHE A 56 3.42 0.76 6.04
C PHE A 56 4.35 -0.30 6.64
N ILE A 57 5.65 -0.19 6.37
CA ILE A 57 6.72 -1.05 6.90
C ILE A 57 7.91 -0.18 7.32
N SER A 58 8.56 -0.51 8.43
CA SER A 58 9.76 0.20 8.86
C SER A 58 10.97 -0.19 7.99
N PHE A 59 11.95 0.70 7.82
CA PHE A 59 13.20 0.35 7.13
C PHE A 59 13.99 -0.72 7.88
N ALA A 60 13.86 -0.78 9.21
CA ALA A 60 14.47 -1.84 10.01
C ALA A 60 13.89 -3.21 9.63
N ASP A 61 12.56 -3.33 9.54
CA ASP A 61 11.90 -4.58 9.16
C ASP A 61 12.09 -4.93 7.68
N LEU A 62 12.12 -3.92 6.81
CA LEU A 62 12.32 -4.08 5.38
C LEU A 62 13.72 -4.60 5.06
N ASN A 63 14.74 -4.10 5.77
CA ASN A 63 16.15 -4.47 5.59
C ASN A 63 16.56 -5.70 6.43
N ASP A 64 15.68 -6.21 7.30
CA ASP A 64 15.92 -7.44 8.04
C ASP A 64 15.84 -8.65 7.08
N SER A 65 17.00 -9.15 6.67
CA SER A 65 17.13 -10.31 5.79
C SER A 65 16.39 -11.56 6.28
N THR A 66 16.14 -11.68 7.59
CA THR A 66 15.39 -12.81 8.15
C THR A 66 13.89 -12.72 7.86
N LYS A 67 13.40 -11.52 7.55
CA LYS A 67 12.00 -11.25 7.23
C LYS A 67 11.69 -11.35 5.74
N GLY A 68 12.69 -11.33 4.85
CA GLY A 68 12.53 -11.68 3.45
C GLY A 68 11.74 -10.70 2.56
N PHE A 69 11.52 -9.46 2.99
CA PHE A 69 10.76 -8.46 2.19
C PHE A 69 11.59 -7.84 1.05
N LEU A 70 12.89 -7.64 1.27
CA LEU A 70 13.85 -7.17 0.27
C LEU A 70 14.67 -8.35 -0.25
N ALA A 71 14.61 -8.62 -1.55
CA ALA A 71 15.39 -9.66 -2.22
C ALA A 71 15.92 -9.12 -3.54
N ASP A 72 17.20 -9.33 -3.85
CA ASP A 72 17.87 -8.83 -5.05
C ASP A 72 17.66 -7.32 -5.27
N ASP A 73 17.79 -6.53 -4.20
CA ASP A 73 17.51 -5.08 -4.17
C ASP A 73 16.11 -4.68 -4.66
N ALA A 74 15.16 -5.63 -4.67
CA ALA A 74 13.79 -5.43 -5.12
C ALA A 74 12.78 -5.71 -3.99
N ILE A 75 11.77 -4.85 -3.92
CA ILE A 75 10.62 -5.00 -3.03
C ILE A 75 9.39 -5.24 -3.91
N LYS A 76 8.59 -6.24 -3.58
CA LYS A 76 7.35 -6.55 -4.29
C LYS A 76 6.15 -6.09 -3.48
N PHE A 77 5.21 -5.44 -4.17
CA PHE A 77 3.94 -5.00 -3.61
C PHE A 77 2.80 -5.66 -4.34
N GLU A 78 1.72 -5.91 -3.62
CA GLU A 78 0.47 -6.39 -4.21
C GLU A 78 -0.69 -5.55 -3.68
N VAL A 79 -1.66 -5.32 -4.56
CA VAL A 79 -2.93 -4.67 -4.23
C VAL A 79 -4.05 -5.59 -4.67
N GLU A 80 -4.88 -6.03 -3.74
CA GLU A 80 -6.10 -6.79 -4.01
C GLU A 80 -7.30 -5.88 -3.78
N ILE A 81 -8.01 -5.53 -4.86
CA ILE A 81 -9.24 -4.72 -4.78
C ILE A 81 -10.39 -5.66 -4.41
N LEU A 82 -10.93 -5.48 -3.21
CA LEU A 82 -12.03 -6.29 -2.68
C LEU A 82 -13.40 -5.75 -3.09
N SER A 83 -13.52 -4.43 -3.19
CA SER A 83 -14.73 -3.75 -3.64
C SER A 83 -14.38 -2.39 -4.21
N PHE A 84 -15.09 -2.01 -5.27
CA PHE A 84 -14.98 -0.70 -5.89
C PHE A 84 -16.37 -0.26 -6.35
N SER A 85 -16.72 0.99 -6.08
CA SER A 85 -17.90 1.62 -6.67
C SER A 85 -17.61 3.05 -7.05
N LYS A 86 -18.21 3.50 -8.15
CA LYS A 86 -18.15 4.88 -8.60
C LYS A 86 -19.57 5.41 -8.62
N THR A 87 -19.74 6.66 -8.22
CA THR A 87 -21.02 7.35 -8.43
C THR A 87 -20.99 7.91 -9.84
N ASP A 88 -21.92 7.47 -10.69
CA ASP A 88 -22.14 8.13 -11.98
C ASP A 88 -22.58 9.57 -11.70
N THR A 89 -21.82 10.51 -12.24
CA THR A 89 -22.22 11.92 -12.23
C THR A 89 -23.05 12.11 -13.49
N LEU A 90 -24.36 12.33 -13.34
CA LEU A 90 -25.27 12.69 -14.44
C LEU A 90 -24.86 14.01 -15.08
#